data_AF-A0A942R9Q6-F1
#
_entry.id   AF-A0A942R9Q6-F1
#
_cell.length_a   1.000
_cell.length_b   1.000
_cell.length_c   1.000
_cell.angle_alpha   90.00
_cell.angle_beta   90.00
_cell.angle_gamma   90.00
#
_symmetry.space_group_name_H-M   'P 1'
#
loop_
_entity.id
_entity.type
_entity.pdbx_description
1 polymer ?
#
loop_
_entity_poly.entity_id
_entity_poly.type
_entity_poly.pdbx_seq_one_letter_code
_entity_poly.pdbx_strand_id
1 'polypeptide(L)'
;MAYKLSFQEVLSIAAFIPSYREGVGQGITLFYRDGTTGWQSRGLRSFVEQLARFFAINIQDARRKYGSLLGQVNLTPLAFSPFLIFLPLKASTPRVGCDPAYGYFRLRSITGVGKEPAPSTLDIEGGHKITIRQSLRIVRSRIRAAKRLEEMLLDEYSKTMDQNQEFFLLATGWAAGFLQRNNPQQSESTPNTAGSEPPGLHNLMEELVVRRLDETFTLDKNKICSCRQCRLEIITSALNLLPPCYLFSGSLGSEPKQIDNRRYDEEVKAAVSHALRKIKKNPPHD
;
A
#
# COMPACT_ATOMS: atom_id res chain seq x y z
N MET A 1 -9.18 22.21 21.41
CA MET A 1 -9.78 21.25 20.45
C MET A 1 -8.73 20.23 20.05
N ALA A 2 -8.96 18.95 20.31
CA ALA A 2 -8.02 17.90 19.91
C ALA A 2 -8.19 17.63 18.40
N TYR A 3 -7.13 17.92 17.63
CA TYR A 3 -7.07 17.56 16.21
C TYR A 3 -7.41 16.07 16.02
N LYS A 4 -8.38 15.77 15.15
CA LYS A 4 -8.81 14.41 14.83
C LYS A 4 -8.07 13.94 13.59
N LEU A 5 -7.02 13.15 13.80
CA LEU A 5 -6.26 12.50 12.74
C LEU A 5 -7.21 11.65 11.87
N SER A 6 -7.14 11.79 10.55
CA SER A 6 -7.89 10.99 9.58
C SER A 6 -7.12 9.72 9.16
N PHE A 7 -7.81 8.74 8.59
CA PHE A 7 -7.16 7.52 8.10
C PHE A 7 -6.13 7.80 6.98
N GLN A 8 -6.46 8.73 6.07
CA GLN A 8 -5.55 9.13 4.99
C GLN A 8 -4.26 9.74 5.52
N GLU A 9 -4.37 10.58 6.56
CA GLU A 9 -3.19 11.12 7.25
C GLU A 9 -2.36 10.03 7.91
N VAL A 10 -3.00 9.01 8.50
CA VAL A 10 -2.24 7.87 9.05
C VAL A 10 -1.41 7.19 7.96
N LEU A 11 -2.00 7.00 6.78
CA LEU A 11 -1.31 6.42 5.62
C LEU A 11 -0.25 7.34 5.01
N SER A 12 -0.23 8.64 5.30
CA SER A 12 0.84 9.55 4.87
C SER A 12 2.00 9.70 5.86
N ILE A 13 1.91 9.17 7.08
CA ILE A 13 2.99 9.28 8.10
C ILE A 13 4.18 8.38 7.76
N ALA A 14 5.34 8.99 7.52
CA ALA A 14 6.62 8.30 7.33
C ALA A 14 7.29 7.95 8.68
N ALA A 15 7.24 8.84 9.66
CA ALA A 15 7.76 8.60 11.01
C ALA A 15 7.05 9.48 12.05
N PHE A 16 7.12 9.07 13.32
CA PHE A 16 6.66 9.90 14.43
C PHE A 16 7.54 9.72 15.67
N ILE A 17 7.99 10.84 16.23
CA ILE A 17 9.04 10.88 17.25
C ILE A 17 8.59 11.76 18.41
N PRO A 18 8.77 11.31 19.66
CA PRO A 18 8.50 12.15 20.83
C PRO A 18 9.43 13.37 20.83
N SER A 19 8.85 14.55 21.02
CA SER A 19 9.56 15.83 21.02
C SER A 19 8.98 16.76 22.10
N TYR A 20 9.77 17.74 22.54
CA TYR A 20 9.34 18.75 23.50
C TYR A 20 9.21 20.10 22.81
N ARG A 21 8.12 20.82 23.08
CA ARG A 21 7.89 22.18 22.60
C ARG A 21 7.77 23.14 23.78
N GLU A 22 8.54 24.21 23.77
CA GLU A 22 8.48 25.23 24.82
C GLU A 22 7.06 25.80 24.95
N GLY A 23 6.61 26.00 26.19
CA GLY A 23 5.27 26.49 26.50
C GLY A 23 4.12 25.49 26.36
N VAL A 24 4.33 24.33 25.71
CA VAL A 24 3.28 23.31 25.51
C VAL A 24 3.62 21.96 26.15
N GLY A 25 4.90 21.68 26.34
CA GLY A 25 5.37 20.46 26.98
C GLY A 25 5.70 19.35 25.99
N GLN A 26 5.49 18.10 26.42
CA GLN A 26 5.80 16.91 25.64
C GLN A 26 4.73 16.66 24.58
N GLY A 27 5.17 16.36 23.36
CA GLY A 27 4.31 15.97 22.25
C GLY A 27 5.00 15.01 21.29
N ILE A 28 4.50 14.96 20.07
CA ILE A 28 5.01 14.11 19.01
C ILE A 28 5.18 14.97 17.76
N THR A 29 6.37 14.90 17.18
CA THR A 29 6.60 15.39 15.82
C THR A 29 6.27 14.28 14.83
N LEU A 30 5.41 14.60 13.87
CA LEU A 30 5.04 13.75 12.74
C LEU A 30 5.84 14.16 11.52
N PHE A 31 6.36 13.18 10.79
CA PHE A 31 7.04 13.36 9.51
C PHE A 31 6.18 12.67 8.46
N TYR A 32 5.78 13.42 7.44
CA TYR A 32 4.94 12.91 6.36
C TYR A 32 5.76 12.59 5.12
N ARG A 33 5.24 11.67 4.31
CA ARG A 33 5.88 11.16 3.08
C ARG A 33 6.01 12.22 1.99
N ASP A 34 5.23 13.29 2.06
CA ASP A 34 5.29 14.45 1.16
C ASP A 34 6.37 15.47 1.54
N GLY A 35 7.12 15.23 2.63
CA GLY A 35 8.15 16.14 3.13
C GLY A 35 7.65 17.17 4.15
N THR A 36 6.34 17.21 4.43
CA THR A 36 5.81 18.09 5.48
C THR A 36 6.03 17.51 6.88
N THR A 37 5.93 18.36 7.90
CA THR A 37 5.99 17.95 9.30
C THR A 37 4.78 18.47 10.07
N GLY A 38 4.32 17.69 11.03
CA GLY A 38 3.21 18.03 11.92
C GLY A 38 3.61 17.92 13.38
N TRP A 39 2.81 18.50 14.27
CA TRP A 39 3.01 18.38 15.71
C TRP A 39 1.71 18.08 16.44
N GLN A 40 1.76 17.17 17.42
CA GLN A 40 0.63 16.86 18.29
C GLN A 40 1.02 16.92 19.76
N SER A 41 0.16 17.54 20.58
CA SER A 41 0.34 17.71 22.03
C SER A 41 0.06 16.46 22.87
N ARG A 42 -0.12 15.29 22.24
CA ARG A 42 -0.49 14.05 22.95
C ARG A 42 0.72 13.16 23.15
N GLY A 43 0.66 12.29 24.16
CA GLY A 43 1.71 11.32 24.44
C GLY A 43 1.83 10.22 23.38
N LEU A 44 3.05 9.73 23.16
CA LEU A 44 3.37 8.69 22.17
C LEU A 44 2.49 7.45 22.31
N ARG A 45 2.25 6.99 23.53
CA ARG A 45 1.40 5.83 23.81
C ARG A 45 -0.03 6.04 23.31
N SER A 46 -0.64 7.17 23.65
CA SER A 46 -2.01 7.49 23.23
C SER A 46 -2.12 7.64 21.71
N PHE A 47 -1.08 8.19 21.06
CA PHE A 47 -1.03 8.28 19.61
C PHE A 47 -0.95 6.89 18.95
N VAL A 48 -0.09 6.01 19.44
CA VAL A 48 0.01 4.62 18.94
C VAL A 48 -1.30 3.87 19.14
N GLU A 49 -1.97 4.02 20.29
CA GLU A 49 -3.29 3.46 20.57
C GLU A 49 -4.36 4.00 19.61
N GLN A 50 -4.30 5.30 19.26
CA GLN A 50 -5.19 5.87 18.25
C GLN A 50 -4.94 5.28 16.86
N LEU A 51 -3.68 5.12 16.45
CA LEU A 51 -3.35 4.47 15.17
C LEU A 51 -3.93 3.06 15.13
N ALA A 52 -3.77 2.27 16.19
CA ALA A 52 -4.25 0.90 16.26
C ALA A 52 -5.77 0.77 16.12
N ARG A 53 -6.53 1.76 16.59
CA ARG A 53 -8.00 1.79 16.44
C ARG A 53 -8.43 1.87 14.98
N PHE A 54 -7.68 2.56 14.11
CA PHE A 54 -8.00 2.62 12.68
C PHE A 54 -7.90 1.27 11.98
N PHE A 55 -7.05 0.37 12.50
CA PHE A 55 -6.81 -0.96 11.94
C PHE A 55 -7.48 -2.06 12.76
N ALA A 56 -8.30 -1.72 13.76
CA ALA A 56 -8.92 -2.66 14.69
C ALA A 56 -7.91 -3.64 15.35
N ILE A 57 -6.70 -3.15 15.66
CA ILE A 57 -5.61 -3.97 16.22
C ILE A 57 -5.46 -3.75 17.72
N ASN A 58 -5.33 -4.85 18.47
CA ASN A 58 -4.83 -4.81 19.84
C ASN A 58 -3.29 -4.81 19.82
N ILE A 59 -2.67 -3.71 20.25
CA ILE A 59 -1.21 -3.52 20.26
C ILE A 59 -0.50 -4.55 21.15
N GLN A 60 -1.10 -4.93 22.28
CA GLN A 60 -0.49 -5.88 23.21
C GLN A 60 -0.42 -7.27 22.58
N ASP A 61 -1.51 -7.71 21.96
CA ASP A 61 -1.58 -9.01 21.30
C ASP A 61 -0.73 -9.04 20.04
N ALA A 62 -0.70 -7.95 19.27
CA ALA A 62 0.22 -7.79 18.14
C ALA A 62 1.68 -7.94 18.59
N ARG A 63 2.10 -7.24 19.65
CA ARG A 63 3.47 -7.36 20.19
C ARG A 63 3.77 -8.77 20.70
N ARG A 64 2.79 -9.46 21.29
CA ARG A 64 2.93 -10.84 21.76
C ARG A 64 3.10 -11.80 20.58
N LYS A 65 2.20 -11.77 19.60
CA LYS A 65 2.25 -12.59 18.36
C LYS A 65 3.59 -12.38 17.66
N TYR A 66 3.89 -11.14 17.28
CA TYR A 66 5.08 -10.83 16.49
C TYR A 66 6.38 -10.94 17.29
N GLY A 67 6.34 -10.70 18.59
CA GLY A 67 7.48 -10.88 19.48
C GLY A 67 7.92 -12.34 19.54
N SER A 68 6.97 -13.26 19.70
CA SER A 68 7.25 -14.71 19.66
C SER A 68 7.80 -15.14 18.31
N LEU A 69 7.23 -14.64 17.20
CA LEU A 69 7.70 -14.98 15.84
C LEU A 69 9.12 -14.47 15.54
N LEU A 70 9.49 -13.31 16.07
CA LEU A 70 10.81 -12.70 15.85
C LEU A 70 11.85 -13.07 16.91
N GLY A 71 11.46 -13.81 17.97
CA GLY A 71 12.32 -14.03 19.14
C GLY A 71 12.66 -12.73 19.88
N GLN A 72 11.74 -11.76 19.89
CA GLN A 72 11.92 -10.42 20.46
C GLN A 72 10.90 -10.16 21.56
N VAL A 73 11.41 -9.99 22.79
CA VAL A 73 10.57 -9.56 23.93
C VAL A 73 10.39 -8.04 23.98
N ASN A 74 11.30 -7.29 23.36
CA ASN A 74 11.36 -5.83 23.43
C ASN A 74 11.52 -5.20 22.04
N LEU A 75 10.90 -4.03 21.87
CA LEU A 75 11.01 -3.21 20.66
C LEU A 75 10.57 -3.97 19.40
N THR A 76 9.55 -4.82 19.56
CA THR A 76 8.87 -5.53 18.47
C THR A 76 8.26 -4.51 17.51
N PRO A 77 8.43 -4.67 16.18
CA PRO A 77 7.75 -3.84 15.20
C PRO A 77 6.23 -3.87 15.38
N LEU A 78 5.60 -2.74 15.13
CA LEU A 78 4.16 -2.57 15.16
C LEU A 78 3.62 -2.70 13.74
N ALA A 79 3.16 -3.90 13.39
CA ALA A 79 2.48 -4.13 12.13
C ALA A 79 0.99 -3.81 12.27
N PHE A 80 0.52 -2.86 11.47
CA PHE A 80 -0.90 -2.54 11.32
C PHE A 80 -1.52 -3.24 10.11
N SER A 81 -0.71 -3.52 9.09
CA SER A 81 -1.02 -4.37 7.94
C SER A 81 0.31 -4.91 7.38
N PRO A 82 0.29 -5.88 6.45
CA PRO A 82 1.51 -6.34 5.78
C PRO A 82 2.30 -5.20 5.11
N PHE A 83 1.61 -4.13 4.70
CA PHE A 83 2.21 -2.98 4.01
C PHE A 83 2.48 -1.78 4.92
N LEU A 84 2.01 -1.81 6.18
CA LEU A 84 2.15 -0.73 7.15
C LEU A 84 2.73 -1.25 8.46
N ILE A 85 4.07 -1.23 8.52
CA ILE A 85 4.84 -1.68 9.68
C ILE A 85 5.68 -0.51 10.19
N PHE A 86 5.56 -0.21 11.48
CA PHE A 86 6.39 0.77 12.16
C PHE A 86 7.39 0.09 13.08
N LEU A 87 8.69 0.37 12.90
CA LEU A 87 9.74 -0.12 13.78
C LEU A 87 10.14 0.94 14.82
N PRO A 88 10.30 0.56 16.09
CA PRO A 88 10.78 1.48 17.12
C PRO A 88 12.30 1.67 17.03
N LEU A 89 12.76 2.91 16.89
CA LEU A 89 14.18 3.29 16.93
C LEU A 89 14.38 4.47 17.87
N LYS A 90 15.51 4.50 18.58
CA LYS A 90 15.78 5.54 19.58
C LYS A 90 16.18 6.85 18.87
N ALA A 91 15.31 7.85 18.92
CA ALA A 91 15.49 9.09 18.16
C ALA A 91 15.36 10.37 19.00
N SER A 92 15.05 10.26 20.30
CA SER A 92 15.02 11.40 21.21
C SER A 92 15.98 11.23 22.40
N THR A 93 16.32 12.35 23.01
CA THR A 93 16.94 12.47 24.34
C THR A 93 15.82 12.61 25.38
N PRO A 94 15.64 11.62 26.27
CA PRO A 94 14.78 11.79 27.44
C PRO A 94 15.28 13.01 28.24
N ARG A 95 14.38 13.92 28.65
CA ARG A 95 14.71 15.01 29.58
C ARG A 95 14.48 14.56 31.03
N VAL A 96 13.54 13.64 31.23
CA VAL A 96 13.22 12.97 32.51
C VAL A 96 13.21 11.45 32.31
N GLY A 97 13.49 10.66 33.34
CA GLY A 97 13.65 9.20 33.26
C GLY A 97 12.45 8.42 32.70
N CYS A 98 11.24 9.00 32.70
CA CYS A 98 10.04 8.40 32.14
C CYS A 98 9.72 8.83 30.70
N ASP A 99 10.55 9.67 30.07
CA ASP A 99 10.27 10.16 28.73
C ASP A 99 10.49 9.06 27.66
N PRO A 100 9.56 8.90 26.70
CA PRO A 100 9.74 8.02 25.57
C PRO A 100 10.94 8.47 24.74
N ALA A 101 11.94 7.59 24.66
CA ALA A 101 13.16 7.80 23.87
C ALA A 101 13.03 7.30 22.41
N TYR A 102 12.02 6.46 22.17
CA TYR A 102 11.83 5.74 20.92
C TYR A 102 10.79 6.44 20.05
N GLY A 103 11.16 6.73 18.82
CA GLY A 103 10.23 7.06 17.74
C GLY A 103 9.89 5.81 16.94
N TYR A 104 8.84 5.92 16.13
CA TYR A 104 8.38 4.87 15.24
C TYR A 104 8.59 5.30 13.79
N PHE A 105 9.15 4.40 13.00
CA PHE A 105 9.57 4.66 11.63
C PHE A 105 8.88 3.66 10.71
N ARG A 106 8.18 4.13 9.67
CA ARG A 106 7.54 3.25 8.72
C ARG A 106 8.60 2.52 7.91
N LEU A 107 8.56 1.18 7.91
CA LEU A 107 9.54 0.33 7.25
C LEU A 107 9.73 0.71 5.78
N ARG A 108 8.63 0.83 5.03
CA ARG A 108 8.66 1.15 3.60
C ARG A 108 9.03 2.58 3.25
N SER A 109 9.01 3.50 4.21
CA SER A 109 9.46 4.88 3.97
C SER A 109 10.94 5.09 4.28
N ILE A 110 11.65 4.08 4.80
CA ILE A 110 13.10 4.16 5.00
C ILE A 110 13.79 3.99 3.65
N THR A 111 14.40 5.06 3.15
CA THR A 111 15.11 5.07 1.86
C THR A 111 16.61 4.79 2.05
N GLY A 112 17.18 5.09 3.21
CA GLY A 112 18.61 4.91 3.48
C GLY A 112 18.96 4.87 4.96
N VAL A 113 20.13 4.31 5.26
CA VAL A 113 20.71 4.33 6.62
C VAL A 113 22.22 4.56 6.54
N GLY A 114 22.67 5.65 7.15
CA GLY A 114 24.07 6.10 7.19
C GLY A 114 24.67 6.12 8.60
N LYS A 115 25.98 6.40 8.68
CA LYS A 115 26.70 6.65 9.93
C LYS A 115 26.75 8.13 10.33
N GLU A 116 26.51 9.02 9.37
CA GLU A 116 26.73 10.46 9.48
C GLU A 116 25.39 11.21 9.46
N PRO A 117 25.15 12.14 10.41
CA PRO A 117 25.89 12.32 11.66
C PRO A 117 25.83 11.07 12.57
N ALA A 118 26.83 10.93 13.45
CA ALA A 118 26.92 9.83 14.41
C ALA A 118 25.74 9.82 15.40
N PRO A 119 25.36 8.65 15.95
CA PRO A 119 25.91 7.31 15.68
C PRO A 119 25.30 6.62 14.45
N SER A 120 24.14 7.08 13.98
CA SER A 120 23.57 6.71 12.69
C SER A 120 22.48 7.71 12.29
N THR A 121 22.17 7.73 10.99
CA THR A 121 21.13 8.59 10.42
C THR A 121 20.23 7.77 9.50
N LEU A 122 18.93 8.03 9.58
CA LEU A 122 17.91 7.48 8.69
C LEU A 122 17.56 8.53 7.64
N ASP A 123 17.63 8.13 6.37
CA ASP A 123 16.99 8.86 5.28
C ASP A 123 15.59 8.27 5.08
N ILE A 124 14.59 9.14 5.05
CA ILE A 124 13.18 8.76 4.97
C ILE A 124 12.53 9.52 3.80
N GLU A 125 11.53 8.88 3.19
CA GLU A 125 10.63 9.46 2.21
C GLU A 125 10.13 10.85 2.63
N GLY A 126 9.99 11.76 1.66
CA GLY A 126 9.78 13.19 1.93
C GLY A 126 11.08 13.97 2.14
N GLY A 127 12.25 13.33 2.01
CA GLY A 127 13.56 13.99 2.13
C GLY A 127 14.02 14.21 3.57
N HIS A 128 13.34 13.60 4.55
CA HIS A 128 13.67 13.77 5.96
C HIS A 128 14.95 13.02 6.33
N LYS A 129 15.89 13.72 6.98
CA LYS A 129 17.11 13.14 7.57
C LYS A 129 16.98 13.15 9.10
N ILE A 130 16.96 11.97 9.71
CA ILE A 130 16.72 11.82 11.15
C ILE A 130 17.88 11.09 11.83
N THR A 131 18.51 11.74 12.80
CA THR A 131 19.56 11.12 13.60
C THR A 131 18.99 10.09 14.58
N ILE A 132 19.57 8.90 14.59
CA ILE A 132 19.18 7.78 15.44
C ILE A 132 20.29 7.51 16.45
N ARG A 133 19.93 7.48 17.73
CA ARG A 133 20.86 7.31 18.88
C ARG A 133 21.17 5.84 19.17
N GLN A 134 21.31 5.04 18.11
CA GLN A 134 21.71 3.64 18.15
C GLN A 134 22.81 3.45 17.11
N SER A 135 23.65 2.42 17.27
CA SER A 135 24.66 2.12 16.26
C SER A 135 24.01 1.66 14.95
N LEU A 136 24.66 1.95 13.83
CA LEU A 136 24.23 1.50 12.51
C LEU A 136 23.95 -0.02 12.46
N ARG A 137 24.75 -0.83 13.19
CA ARG A 137 24.55 -2.28 13.33
C ARG A 137 23.19 -2.60 13.95
N ILE A 138 22.81 -1.93 15.04
CA ILE A 138 21.54 -2.15 15.72
C ILE A 138 20.38 -1.72 14.82
N VAL A 139 20.49 -0.55 14.18
CA VAL A 139 19.47 -0.04 13.25
C VAL A 139 19.23 -1.01 12.10
N ARG A 140 20.30 -1.47 11.43
CA ARG A 140 20.21 -2.49 10.37
C ARG A 140 19.61 -3.80 10.87
N SER A 141 19.96 -4.24 12.09
CA SER A 141 19.38 -5.45 12.68
C SER A 141 17.88 -5.32 12.92
N ARG A 142 17.43 -4.15 13.40
CA ARG A 142 16.00 -3.85 13.62
C ARG A 142 15.22 -3.79 12.30
N ILE A 143 15.79 -3.16 11.28
CA ILE A 143 15.21 -3.13 9.92
C ILE A 143 15.09 -4.54 9.36
N ARG A 144 16.14 -5.38 9.47
CA ARG A 144 16.07 -6.79 9.02
C ARG A 144 14.98 -7.57 9.73
N ALA A 145 14.83 -7.41 11.04
CA ALA A 145 13.74 -8.06 11.78
C ALA A 145 12.36 -7.60 11.31
N ALA A 146 12.19 -6.30 11.03
CA ALA A 146 10.94 -5.77 10.49
C ALA A 146 10.65 -6.27 9.06
N LYS A 147 11.67 -6.39 8.20
CA LYS A 147 11.53 -6.99 6.85
C LYS A 147 11.14 -8.46 6.91
N ARG A 148 11.73 -9.22 7.84
CA ARG A 148 11.33 -10.61 8.07
C ARG A 148 9.87 -10.71 8.51
N LEU A 149 9.42 -9.83 9.40
CA LEU A 149 8.02 -9.77 9.79
C LEU A 149 7.11 -9.44 8.60
N GLU A 150 7.51 -8.47 7.77
CA GLU A 150 6.80 -8.10 6.54
C GLU A 150 6.61 -9.31 5.61
N GLU A 151 7.70 -10.04 5.33
CA GLU A 151 7.69 -11.23 4.50
C GLU A 151 6.74 -12.31 5.06
N MET A 152 6.79 -12.58 6.37
CA MET A 152 5.89 -13.54 7.02
C MET A 152 4.41 -13.12 6.92
N LEU A 153 4.13 -11.83 7.10
CA LEU A 153 2.76 -11.30 7.00
C LEU A 153 2.25 -11.32 5.56
N LEU A 154 3.12 -11.06 4.57
CA LEU A 154 2.78 -11.16 3.16
C LEU A 154 2.51 -12.60 2.75
N ASP A 155 3.31 -13.56 3.22
CA ASP A 155 3.10 -14.98 2.98
C ASP A 155 1.77 -15.48 3.60
N GLU A 156 1.48 -15.10 4.85
CA GLU A 156 0.18 -15.38 5.51
C GLU A 156 -0.98 -14.77 4.72
N TYR A 157 -0.81 -13.54 4.23
CA TYR A 157 -1.81 -12.85 3.42
C TYR A 157 -2.05 -13.53 2.07
N SER A 158 -0.99 -13.88 1.33
CA SER A 158 -1.08 -14.57 0.05
C SER A 158 -1.76 -15.93 0.18
N LYS A 159 -1.36 -16.75 1.18
CA LYS A 159 -2.00 -18.05 1.44
C LYS A 159 -3.50 -17.93 1.70
N THR A 160 -3.90 -16.90 2.44
CA THR A 160 -5.32 -16.63 2.71
C THR A 160 -6.05 -16.23 1.43
N MET A 161 -5.41 -15.47 0.53
CA MET A 161 -5.99 -15.11 -0.76
C MET A 161 -6.09 -16.29 -1.72
N ASP A 162 -5.09 -17.15 -1.78
CA ASP A 162 -5.09 -18.36 -2.63
C ASP A 162 -6.21 -19.33 -2.21
N GLN A 163 -6.39 -19.54 -0.91
CA GLN A 163 -7.49 -20.36 -0.37
C GLN A 163 -8.87 -19.78 -0.70
N ASN A 164 -9.00 -18.45 -0.69
CA ASN A 164 -10.24 -17.78 -1.09
C ASN A 164 -10.51 -17.92 -2.61
N GLN A 165 -9.46 -17.94 -3.45
CA GLN A 165 -9.60 -18.23 -4.87
C GLN A 165 -10.00 -19.68 -5.13
N GLU A 166 -9.41 -20.65 -4.44
CA GLU A 166 -9.83 -22.06 -4.54
C GLU A 166 -11.29 -22.24 -4.13
N PHE A 167 -11.71 -21.59 -3.04
CA PHE A 167 -13.11 -21.61 -2.60
C PHE A 167 -14.05 -20.95 -3.63
N PHE A 168 -13.63 -19.84 -4.25
CA PHE A 168 -14.38 -19.19 -5.31
C PHE A 168 -14.47 -20.04 -6.58
N LEU A 169 -13.39 -20.74 -6.97
CA LEU A 169 -13.36 -21.67 -8.11
C LEU A 169 -14.26 -22.90 -7.87
N LEU A 170 -14.28 -23.43 -6.66
CA LEU A 170 -15.18 -24.53 -6.25
C LEU A 170 -16.65 -24.06 -6.22
N ALA A 171 -16.91 -22.86 -5.72
CA ALA A 171 -18.25 -22.27 -5.69
C ALA A 171 -18.77 -21.88 -7.08
N THR A 172 -17.88 -21.60 -8.03
CA THR A 172 -18.23 -21.24 -9.42
C THR A 172 -18.05 -22.39 -10.42
N GLY A 173 -17.85 -23.62 -9.96
CA GLY A 173 -17.62 -24.83 -10.78
C GLY A 173 -18.70 -25.18 -11.82
N TRP A 174 -19.84 -24.48 -11.83
CA TRP A 174 -20.81 -24.52 -12.94
C TRP A 174 -20.40 -23.72 -14.18
N ALA A 175 -19.43 -22.80 -14.08
CA ALA A 175 -18.93 -21.99 -15.20
C ALA A 175 -17.77 -22.65 -16.00
N ALA A 176 -17.21 -23.75 -15.48
CA ALA A 176 -16.02 -24.42 -16.03
C ALA A 176 -16.23 -25.05 -17.43
N GLY A 177 -17.47 -25.15 -17.93
CA GLY A 177 -17.75 -25.63 -19.30
C GLY A 177 -17.42 -24.63 -20.41
N PHE A 178 -17.07 -23.38 -20.09
CA PHE A 178 -16.93 -22.31 -21.09
C PHE A 178 -15.50 -22.11 -21.63
N LEU A 179 -14.46 -22.50 -20.89
CA LEU A 179 -13.06 -22.16 -21.20
C LEU A 179 -12.27 -23.21 -22.02
N GLN A 180 -12.93 -24.23 -22.59
CA GLN A 180 -12.27 -25.24 -23.43
C GLN A 180 -12.35 -24.99 -24.94
N ARG A 181 -12.89 -23.84 -25.38
CA ARG A 181 -12.91 -23.48 -26.81
C ARG A 181 -11.99 -22.29 -27.06
N ASN A 182 -10.94 -22.56 -27.84
CA ASN A 182 -10.10 -21.61 -28.60
C ASN A 182 -8.69 -21.37 -28.02
N ASN A 183 -7.80 -22.32 -28.36
CA ASN A 183 -6.37 -22.09 -28.53
C ASN A 183 -6.09 -22.00 -30.04
N PRO A 184 -5.53 -20.89 -30.55
CA PRO A 184 -4.38 -21.07 -31.42
C PRO A 184 -3.27 -20.00 -31.27
N GLN A 185 -2.06 -20.53 -31.09
CA GLN A 185 -0.73 -20.17 -31.62
C GLN A 185 -0.26 -18.70 -31.82
N GLN A 186 0.97 -18.52 -31.34
CA GLN A 186 1.81 -17.31 -31.23
C GLN A 186 2.27 -16.72 -32.58
N SER A 187 2.43 -15.39 -32.64
CA SER A 187 3.47 -14.74 -33.45
C SER A 187 3.85 -13.35 -32.89
N GLU A 188 5.13 -13.01 -33.02
CA GLU A 188 5.88 -11.94 -32.35
C GLU A 188 5.78 -10.53 -32.99
N SER A 189 6.40 -9.55 -32.30
CA SER A 189 6.79 -8.16 -32.67
C SER A 189 5.87 -7.04 -32.11
N THR A 190 6.32 -5.92 -31.52
CA THR A 190 7.63 -5.27 -31.22
C THR A 190 7.42 -4.27 -30.05
N PRO A 191 8.46 -3.78 -29.35
CA PRO A 191 8.29 -3.03 -28.11
C PRO A 191 8.24 -1.51 -28.32
N ASN A 192 7.33 -0.82 -27.62
CA ASN A 192 7.42 0.62 -27.36
C ASN A 192 7.46 0.88 -25.86
N THR A 193 8.52 1.56 -25.44
CA THR A 193 8.89 1.96 -24.09
C THR A 193 8.13 3.21 -23.64
N ALA A 194 7.58 3.18 -22.42
CA ALA A 194 7.29 4.39 -21.65
C ALA A 194 7.12 4.07 -20.15
N GLY A 195 7.93 4.73 -19.30
CA GLY A 195 7.63 5.02 -17.90
C GLY A 195 7.77 3.88 -16.89
N SER A 196 8.90 3.81 -16.18
CA SER A 196 9.05 2.94 -15.01
C SER A 196 8.24 3.47 -13.82
N GLU A 197 7.04 2.94 -13.62
CA GLU A 197 6.27 3.10 -12.38
C GLU A 197 7.00 2.45 -11.19
N PRO A 198 6.84 2.99 -9.96
CA PRO A 198 7.45 2.41 -8.75
C PRO A 198 6.98 0.97 -8.54
N PRO A 199 7.83 0.10 -7.95
CA PRO A 199 7.51 -1.32 -7.82
C PRO A 199 6.23 -1.52 -7.02
N GLY A 200 5.27 -2.22 -7.62
CA GLY A 200 3.90 -2.27 -7.14
C GLY A 200 3.07 -3.37 -7.79
N LEU A 201 2.14 -3.92 -6.99
CA LEU A 201 1.08 -4.78 -7.48
C LEU A 201 0.01 -3.90 -8.13
N HIS A 202 -0.30 -4.14 -9.40
CA HIS A 202 -1.31 -3.39 -10.15
C HIS A 202 -2.26 -4.37 -10.85
N ASN A 203 -3.54 -4.01 -10.93
CA ASN A 203 -4.54 -4.79 -11.65
C ASN A 203 -4.56 -4.36 -13.11
N LEU A 204 -4.06 -5.21 -14.01
CA LEU A 204 -4.05 -4.95 -15.44
C LEU A 204 -5.43 -4.63 -16.00
N MET A 205 -6.48 -5.29 -15.49
CA MET A 205 -7.84 -5.07 -15.99
C MET A 205 -8.32 -3.66 -15.72
N GLU A 206 -7.91 -3.03 -14.62
CA GLU A 206 -8.23 -1.62 -14.36
C GLU A 206 -7.63 -0.71 -15.43
N GLU A 207 -6.37 -0.96 -15.79
CA GLU A 207 -5.68 -0.19 -16.83
C GLU A 207 -6.32 -0.38 -18.21
N LEU A 208 -6.60 -1.63 -18.60
CA LEU A 208 -7.19 -1.95 -19.89
C LEU A 208 -8.63 -1.43 -20.04
N VAL A 209 -9.44 -1.54 -18.98
CA VAL A 209 -10.81 -1.02 -18.96
C VAL A 209 -10.80 0.50 -19.06
N VAL A 210 -9.94 1.19 -18.29
CA VAL A 210 -9.81 2.65 -18.34
C VAL A 210 -9.40 3.10 -19.74
N ARG A 211 -8.37 2.48 -20.32
CA ARG A 211 -7.88 2.80 -21.67
C ARG A 211 -8.98 2.64 -22.71
N ARG A 212 -9.66 1.49 -22.73
CA ARG A 212 -10.74 1.22 -23.69
C ARG A 212 -11.93 2.16 -23.52
N LEU A 213 -12.28 2.53 -22.28
CA LEU A 213 -13.35 3.48 -22.03
C LEU A 213 -13.01 4.87 -22.58
N ASP A 214 -11.79 5.35 -22.32
CA ASP A 214 -11.33 6.64 -22.80
C ASP A 214 -11.27 6.65 -24.35
N GLU A 215 -10.80 5.58 -24.99
CA GLU A 215 -10.89 5.37 -26.46
C GLU A 215 -12.35 5.49 -26.95
N THR A 216 -13.28 4.82 -26.27
CA THR A 216 -14.70 4.82 -26.66
C THR A 216 -15.31 6.21 -26.54
N PHE A 217 -14.97 6.97 -25.50
CA PHE A 217 -15.43 8.36 -25.36
C PHE A 217 -14.84 9.31 -26.42
N THR A 218 -13.64 9.03 -26.94
CA THR A 218 -13.09 9.83 -28.04
C THR A 218 -13.77 9.57 -29.38
N LEU A 219 -14.18 8.32 -29.63
CA LEU A 219 -14.76 7.89 -30.91
C LEU A 219 -16.27 8.16 -31.01
N ASP A 220 -17.02 7.97 -29.93
CA ASP A 220 -18.49 8.08 -29.90
C ASP A 220 -18.95 9.21 -28.96
N LYS A 221 -18.82 10.46 -29.40
CA LYS A 221 -19.23 11.64 -28.61
C LYS A 221 -20.73 11.73 -28.30
N ASN A 222 -21.59 10.97 -28.97
CA ASN A 222 -22.96 11.41 -29.18
C ASN A 222 -24.09 10.84 -28.30
N LYS A 223 -23.89 9.91 -27.34
CA LYS A 223 -25.03 9.41 -26.53
C LYS A 223 -24.77 8.95 -25.09
N ILE A 224 -23.61 9.19 -24.49
CA ILE A 224 -23.29 8.71 -23.12
C ILE A 224 -22.63 9.82 -22.31
N CYS A 225 -23.11 10.04 -21.09
CA CYS A 225 -22.56 11.03 -20.18
C CYS A 225 -21.15 10.62 -19.73
N SER A 226 -20.18 11.54 -19.85
CA SER A 226 -18.79 11.36 -19.43
C SER A 226 -18.49 11.95 -18.06
N CYS A 227 -19.53 12.30 -17.27
CA CYS A 227 -19.34 12.81 -15.92
C CYS A 227 -18.62 11.79 -15.04
N ARG A 228 -17.97 12.28 -13.97
CA ARG A 228 -17.18 11.45 -13.05
C ARG A 228 -17.97 10.25 -12.51
N GLN A 229 -19.25 10.44 -12.18
CA GLN A 229 -20.10 9.41 -11.60
C GLN A 229 -20.44 8.31 -12.62
N CYS A 230 -20.83 8.68 -13.83
CA CYS A 230 -21.00 7.74 -14.94
C CYS A 230 -19.70 6.98 -15.24
N ARG A 231 -18.57 7.68 -15.32
CA ARG A 231 -17.27 7.06 -15.63
C ARG A 231 -16.89 6.00 -14.60
N LEU A 232 -16.99 6.32 -13.31
CA LEU A 232 -16.68 5.37 -12.23
C LEU A 232 -17.62 4.17 -12.28
N GLU A 233 -18.91 4.38 -12.45
CA GLU A 233 -19.88 3.29 -12.49
C GLU A 233 -19.70 2.38 -13.71
N ILE A 234 -19.33 2.94 -14.87
CA ILE A 234 -18.99 2.15 -16.06
C ILE A 234 -17.75 1.29 -15.80
N ILE A 235 -16.69 1.87 -15.23
CA ILE A 235 -15.46 1.14 -14.89
C ILE A 235 -15.77 0.01 -13.89
N THR A 236 -16.44 0.32 -12.78
CA THR A 236 -16.82 -0.67 -11.76
C THR A 236 -17.71 -1.76 -12.35
N SER A 237 -18.72 -1.39 -13.14
CA SER A 237 -19.60 -2.37 -13.78
C SER A 237 -18.88 -3.24 -14.81
N ALA A 238 -17.84 -2.74 -15.48
CA ALA A 238 -17.04 -3.52 -16.42
C ALA A 238 -16.08 -4.46 -15.68
N LEU A 239 -15.39 -3.98 -14.63
CA LEU A 239 -14.46 -4.78 -13.84
C LEU A 239 -15.14 -5.95 -13.13
N ASN A 240 -16.38 -5.78 -12.68
CA ASN A 240 -17.15 -6.86 -12.07
C ASN A 240 -17.50 -8.01 -13.05
N LEU A 241 -17.31 -7.80 -14.36
CA LEU A 241 -17.52 -8.83 -15.39
C LEU A 241 -16.20 -9.50 -15.81
N LEU A 242 -15.05 -8.99 -15.37
CA LEU A 242 -13.74 -9.44 -15.80
C LEU A 242 -13.02 -10.12 -14.64
N PRO A 243 -12.33 -11.26 -14.88
CA PRO A 243 -11.47 -11.84 -13.86
C PRO A 243 -10.33 -10.86 -13.53
N PRO A 244 -10.02 -10.61 -12.24
CA PRO A 244 -8.92 -9.73 -11.89
C PRO A 244 -7.58 -10.31 -12.40
N CYS A 245 -6.72 -9.45 -12.92
CA CYS A 245 -5.39 -9.85 -13.39
C CYS A 245 -4.33 -8.95 -12.74
N TYR A 246 -3.77 -9.42 -11.62
CA TYR A 246 -2.76 -8.68 -10.89
C TYR A 246 -1.37 -8.97 -11.44
N LEU A 247 -0.62 -7.90 -11.69
CA LEU A 247 0.74 -7.92 -12.20
C LEU A 247 1.67 -7.29 -11.17
N PHE A 248 2.88 -7.82 -11.12
CA PHE A 248 3.95 -7.26 -10.31
C PHE A 248 4.89 -6.48 -11.23
N SER A 249 4.93 -5.16 -11.06
CA SER A 249 5.97 -4.34 -11.66
C SER A 249 7.16 -4.30 -10.70
N GLY A 250 8.33 -4.78 -11.14
CA GLY A 250 9.60 -4.53 -10.45
C GLY A 250 10.35 -5.78 -9.98
N SER A 251 11.43 -6.12 -10.68
CA SER A 251 12.59 -6.72 -10.03
C SER A 251 13.81 -5.88 -10.38
N LEU A 252 14.75 -5.73 -9.44
CA LEU A 252 16.10 -5.33 -9.82
C LEU A 252 16.62 -6.40 -10.80
N GLY A 253 16.63 -6.09 -12.09
CA GLY A 253 17.34 -6.88 -13.10
C GLY A 253 16.53 -7.78 -14.02
N SER A 254 15.19 -7.79 -14.00
CA SER A 254 14.43 -8.28 -15.16
C SER A 254 13.62 -7.14 -15.78
N GLU A 255 13.79 -6.97 -17.08
CA GLU A 255 12.99 -6.04 -17.87
C GLU A 255 11.50 -6.31 -17.59
N PRO A 256 10.65 -5.27 -17.57
CA PRO A 256 9.21 -5.48 -17.44
C PRO A 256 8.80 -6.49 -18.50
N LYS A 257 8.32 -7.67 -18.08
CA LYS A 257 7.70 -8.62 -19.01
C LYS A 257 6.62 -7.84 -19.72
N GLN A 258 6.83 -7.58 -21.01
CA GLN A 258 5.85 -6.93 -21.85
C GLN A 258 4.67 -7.90 -21.93
N ILE A 259 3.66 -7.66 -21.11
CA ILE A 259 2.50 -8.53 -21.05
C ILE A 259 1.69 -8.22 -22.30
N ASP A 260 1.51 -9.26 -23.11
CA ASP A 260 0.66 -9.18 -24.28
C ASP A 260 -0.78 -8.98 -23.83
N ASN A 261 -1.20 -7.72 -23.80
CA ASN A 261 -2.54 -7.30 -23.41
C ASN A 261 -3.58 -7.61 -24.49
N ARG A 262 -3.16 -7.96 -25.73
CA ARG A 262 -4.07 -8.23 -26.85
C ARG A 262 -5.01 -9.39 -26.56
N ARG A 263 -4.57 -10.37 -25.77
CA ARG A 263 -5.39 -11.51 -25.38
C ARG A 263 -6.68 -11.14 -24.64
N TYR A 264 -6.71 -9.97 -24.00
CA TYR A 264 -7.86 -9.49 -23.23
C TYR A 264 -8.73 -8.49 -24.00
N ASP A 265 -8.32 -8.09 -25.21
CA ASP A 265 -8.95 -6.99 -25.91
C ASP A 265 -10.44 -7.24 -26.11
N GLU A 266 -10.82 -8.40 -26.65
CA GLU A 266 -12.22 -8.74 -26.95
C GLU A 266 -13.10 -8.80 -25.70
N GLU A 267 -12.61 -9.40 -24.62
CA GLU A 267 -13.30 -9.46 -23.34
C GLU A 267 -13.51 -8.05 -22.75
N VAL A 268 -12.47 -7.21 -22.79
CA VAL A 268 -12.54 -5.81 -22.36
C VAL A 268 -13.49 -5.00 -23.25
N LYS A 269 -13.49 -5.18 -24.59
CA LYS A 269 -14.47 -4.51 -25.48
C LYS A 269 -15.88 -4.88 -25.05
N ALA A 270 -16.14 -6.17 -24.81
CA ALA A 270 -17.44 -6.70 -24.48
C ALA A 270 -17.94 -6.20 -23.12
N ALA A 271 -17.08 -6.22 -22.10
CA ALA A 271 -17.38 -5.74 -20.75
C ALA A 271 -17.67 -4.23 -20.73
N VAL A 272 -16.82 -3.42 -21.38
CA VAL A 272 -17.04 -1.96 -21.50
C VAL A 272 -18.34 -1.68 -22.27
N SER A 273 -18.59 -2.38 -23.38
CA SER A 273 -19.84 -2.22 -24.15
C SER A 273 -21.08 -2.60 -23.34
N HIS A 274 -21.00 -3.66 -22.53
CA HIS A 274 -22.08 -4.06 -21.63
C HIS A 274 -22.34 -2.99 -20.57
N ALA A 275 -21.30 -2.52 -19.90
CA ALA A 275 -21.38 -1.47 -18.88
C ALA A 275 -21.95 -0.17 -19.47
N LEU A 276 -21.49 0.25 -20.64
CA LEU A 276 -22.02 1.42 -21.36
C LEU A 276 -23.52 1.28 -21.65
N ARG A 277 -23.99 0.14 -22.15
CA ARG A 277 -25.43 -0.09 -22.38
C ARG A 277 -26.24 -0.05 -21.09
N LYS A 278 -25.72 -0.61 -20.01
CA LYS A 278 -26.38 -0.65 -18.69
C LYS A 278 -26.53 0.76 -18.12
N ILE A 279 -25.44 1.52 -18.08
CA ILE A 279 -25.40 2.87 -17.51
C ILE A 279 -26.13 3.89 -18.37
N LYS A 280 -26.10 3.73 -19.71
CA LYS A 280 -26.91 4.57 -20.61
C LYS A 280 -28.41 4.45 -20.36
N LYS A 281 -28.90 3.26 -19.95
CA LYS A 281 -30.32 3.05 -19.65
C LYS A 281 -30.75 3.62 -18.30
N ASN A 282 -29.85 3.64 -17.32
CA ASN A 282 -30.11 4.13 -15.98
C ASN A 282 -28.87 4.85 -15.44
N PRO A 283 -28.66 6.12 -15.83
CA PRO A 283 -27.48 6.87 -15.41
C PRO A 283 -27.53 7.09 -13.89
N PRO A 284 -26.42 6.88 -13.17
CA PRO A 284 -26.35 7.03 -11.72
C PRO A 284 -26.24 8.50 -11.27
N HIS A 285 -26.30 9.46 -12.19
CA HIS A 285 -26.24 10.89 -11.91
C HIS A 285 -27.58 11.54 -12.22
N ASP A 286 -27.80 12.70 -11.61
CA ASP A 286 -28.95 13.57 -11.88
C ASP A 286 -28.88 14.19 -13.28
#